data_AF-A0A2N1V566-F1
#
_entry.id   AF-A0A2N1V566-F1
#
_cell.length_a   1.000
_cell.length_b   1.000
_cell.length_c   1.000
_cell.angle_alpha   90.00
_cell.angle_beta   90.00
_cell.angle_gamma   90.00
#
_symmetry.space_group_name_H-M   'P 1'
#
loop_
_entity.id
_entity.type
_entity.pdbx_description
1 polymer ?
#
loop_
_entity_poly.entity_id
_entity_poly.type
_entity_poly.pdbx_seq_one_letter_code
_entity_poly.pdbx_strand_id
1 'polypeptide(L)'
;MQQYGSGKNIWRHSMFKLSRFVLGLALAGAVILPALATQPATPEQVAPFQLAAAQRVTDKANGFSIVPPAGWEAGEPNEQTFLIYLDAPKDNFRANFNVNVSEDDSTPIKEIGKYIKPEFAKQFDKWKLVSEGTVTLGGQPAYFISSRFSMQGYDIQNLQYYIRGKKKRFYVLTFTALASSYKSYESAFKQTAASVQAMN
;
A
#
# COMPACT_ATOMS: atom_id res chain seq x y z
N MET A 1 -13.39 50.63 30.93
CA MET A 1 -14.33 49.59 31.42
C MET A 1 -15.12 49.11 30.21
N GLN A 2 -14.86 47.87 29.76
CA GLN A 2 -15.77 46.70 29.88
C GLN A 2 -17.01 46.79 28.96
N GLN A 3 -17.54 45.75 28.31
CA GLN A 3 -17.12 44.41 27.87
C GLN A 3 -18.38 43.77 27.22
N TYR A 4 -18.21 42.77 26.33
CA TYR A 4 -19.19 41.76 25.85
C TYR A 4 -20.38 42.23 24.98
N GLY A 5 -20.74 41.60 23.84
CA GLY A 5 -20.39 40.30 23.26
C GLY A 5 -21.55 39.29 23.38
N SER A 6 -22.18 38.93 22.26
CA SER A 6 -22.92 37.66 22.02
C SER A 6 -23.53 37.74 20.61
N GLY A 7 -23.44 36.79 19.70
CA GLY A 7 -22.95 35.43 19.70
C GLY A 7 -23.41 34.83 18.38
N LYS A 8 -22.59 34.90 17.33
CA LYS A 8 -22.89 34.20 16.06
C LYS A 8 -22.42 32.76 16.23
N ASN A 9 -23.38 31.84 16.18
CA ASN A 9 -23.17 30.40 16.11
C ASN A 9 -22.24 30.05 14.95
N ILE A 10 -21.00 29.67 15.27
CA ILE A 10 -20.07 29.10 14.30
C ILE A 10 -20.00 27.59 14.56
N TRP A 11 -20.96 26.86 14.00
CA TRP A 11 -20.81 25.42 13.78
C TRP A 11 -19.76 25.20 12.68
N ARG A 12 -18.48 25.38 13.03
CA ARG A 12 -17.36 24.93 12.20
C ARG A 12 -17.34 23.41 12.27
N HIS A 13 -17.91 22.79 11.24
CA HIS A 13 -17.57 21.43 10.87
C HIS A 13 -16.05 21.37 10.70
N SER A 14 -15.36 20.79 11.68
CA SER A 14 -14.01 20.29 11.49
C SER A 14 -14.08 19.17 10.46
N MET A 15 -14.05 19.54 9.19
CA MET A 15 -13.83 18.60 8.09
C MET A 15 -12.45 17.97 8.33
N PHE A 16 -12.49 16.71 8.77
CA PHE A 16 -11.33 15.85 8.93
C PHE A 16 -10.48 15.87 7.63
N LYS A 17 -9.19 16.19 7.76
CA LYS A 17 -8.21 16.28 6.67
C LYS A 17 -7.85 14.92 6.04
N LEU A 18 -8.38 13.80 6.56
CA LEU A 18 -8.24 12.46 5.99
C LEU A 18 -8.78 12.35 4.55
N SER A 19 -9.70 13.24 4.16
CA SER A 19 -10.36 13.23 2.84
C SER A 19 -9.44 13.49 1.65
N ARG A 20 -8.20 13.95 1.83
CA ARG A 20 -7.33 14.34 0.70
C ARG A 20 -6.03 13.55 0.51
N PHE A 21 -5.59 12.73 1.47
CA PHE A 21 -4.18 12.31 1.47
C PHE A 21 -3.87 10.85 1.84
N VAL A 22 -4.88 9.98 1.98
CA VAL A 22 -4.64 8.54 2.28
C VAL A 22 -4.93 7.64 1.07
N LEU A 23 -5.44 8.22 -0.03
CA LEU A 23 -5.88 7.51 -1.24
C LEU A 23 -4.78 7.37 -2.30
N GLY A 24 -3.54 7.09 -1.89
CA GLY A 24 -2.47 6.83 -2.85
C GLY A 24 -2.37 5.34 -3.16
N LEU A 25 -3.21 4.82 -4.06
CA LEU A 25 -2.82 3.60 -4.75
C LEU A 25 -1.91 4.03 -5.90
N ALA A 26 -0.59 4.04 -5.67
CA ALA A 26 0.33 4.35 -6.74
C ALA A 26 0.37 3.21 -7.73
N LEU A 27 -0.21 3.48 -8.90
CA LEU A 27 -0.23 2.60 -10.03
C LEU A 27 1.15 2.58 -10.68
N ALA A 28 1.94 1.57 -10.37
CA ALA A 28 3.02 1.14 -11.26
C ALA A 28 2.52 -0.05 -12.09
N GLY A 29 1.44 0.16 -12.84
CA GLY A 29 0.95 -0.75 -13.86
C GLY A 29 1.53 -0.36 -15.22
N ALA A 30 2.73 -0.85 -15.54
CA ALA A 30 3.27 -0.70 -16.89
C ALA A 30 2.51 -1.67 -17.82
N VAL A 31 1.65 -1.13 -18.69
CA VAL A 31 1.06 -1.89 -19.81
C VAL A 31 2.16 -2.09 -20.85
N ILE A 32 2.54 -3.34 -21.10
CA ILE A 32 3.52 -3.70 -22.14
C ILE A 32 2.76 -3.93 -23.45
N LEU A 33 3.16 -3.26 -24.53
CA LEU A 33 2.75 -3.57 -25.91
C LEU A 33 3.40 -4.91 -26.32
N PRO A 34 2.69 -5.82 -27.01
CA PRO A 34 3.26 -7.11 -27.35
C PRO A 34 4.36 -6.96 -28.41
N ALA A 35 5.56 -7.43 -28.10
CA ALA A 35 6.55 -7.77 -29.10
C ALA A 35 6.27 -9.21 -29.59
N LEU A 36 6.02 -9.35 -30.88
CA LEU A 36 5.90 -10.64 -31.58
C LEU A 36 7.25 -11.36 -31.56
N ALA A 37 7.34 -12.52 -30.88
CA ALA A 37 8.19 -13.63 -31.28
C ALA A 37 7.75 -14.92 -30.58
N THR A 38 7.30 -15.89 -31.36
CA THR A 38 6.99 -17.26 -30.93
C THR A 38 8.26 -18.10 -30.88
N GLN A 39 8.58 -18.69 -29.72
CA GLN A 39 9.34 -19.92 -29.63
C GLN A 39 8.60 -20.92 -28.74
N PRO A 40 8.46 -22.20 -29.13
CA PRO A 40 7.89 -23.22 -28.28
C PRO A 40 8.93 -23.66 -27.24
N ALA A 41 8.62 -23.46 -25.95
CA ALA A 41 9.46 -23.94 -24.86
C ALA A 41 9.17 -25.42 -24.55
N THR A 42 10.23 -26.22 -24.53
CA THR A 42 10.31 -27.57 -23.95
C THR A 42 9.85 -27.54 -22.48
N PRO A 43 9.24 -28.61 -21.91
CA PRO A 43 8.87 -28.62 -20.50
C PRO A 43 10.13 -28.65 -19.63
N GLU A 44 10.61 -27.47 -19.21
CA GLU A 44 11.64 -27.36 -18.20
C GLU A 44 11.07 -27.72 -16.84
N GLN A 45 11.62 -28.81 -16.31
CA GLN A 45 11.49 -29.27 -14.94
C GLN A 45 11.67 -28.10 -13.96
N VAL A 46 10.61 -27.77 -13.22
CA VAL A 46 10.59 -26.69 -12.23
C VAL A 46 11.55 -27.03 -11.10
N ALA A 47 12.79 -26.57 -11.21
CA ALA A 47 13.73 -26.58 -10.11
C ALA A 47 13.16 -25.71 -8.97
N PRO A 48 13.34 -26.10 -7.70
CA PRO A 48 12.96 -25.24 -6.58
C PRO A 48 13.72 -23.92 -6.70
N PHE A 49 12.98 -22.80 -6.78
CA PHE A 49 13.54 -21.44 -6.77
C PHE A 49 14.50 -21.28 -5.59
N GLN A 50 15.81 -21.30 -5.85
CA GLN A 50 16.79 -20.80 -4.90
C GLN A 50 16.68 -19.27 -4.89
N LEU A 51 15.85 -18.76 -3.97
CA LEU A 51 15.69 -17.34 -3.70
C LEU A 51 17.04 -16.73 -3.32
N ALA A 52 17.60 -15.87 -4.16
CA ALA A 52 18.61 -14.93 -3.71
C ALA A 52 18.01 -14.11 -2.55
N ALA A 53 18.73 -13.98 -1.43
CA ALA A 53 18.22 -13.28 -0.26
C ALA A 53 17.92 -11.81 -0.60
N ALA A 54 16.69 -11.35 -0.32
CA ALA A 54 16.33 -9.95 -0.51
C ALA A 54 17.13 -9.05 0.44
N GLN A 55 17.72 -7.98 -0.09
CA GLN A 55 18.48 -7.01 0.69
C GLN A 55 17.57 -5.92 1.25
N ARG A 56 17.78 -5.52 2.52
CA ARG A 56 17.07 -4.39 3.13
C ARG A 56 17.38 -3.09 2.37
N VAL A 57 16.33 -2.36 2.01
CA VAL A 57 16.44 -1.02 1.44
C VAL A 57 16.09 0.03 2.48
N THR A 58 16.80 1.15 2.42
CA THR A 58 16.73 2.21 3.42
C THR A 58 16.53 3.56 2.74
N ASP A 59 15.40 4.19 3.00
CA ASP A 59 15.14 5.58 2.66
C ASP A 59 15.38 6.46 3.91
N LYS A 60 16.56 7.07 3.96
CA LYS A 60 16.94 7.99 5.04
C LYS A 60 16.13 9.28 5.03
N ALA A 61 15.78 9.79 3.84
CA ALA A 61 15.00 11.02 3.72
C ALA A 61 13.61 10.82 4.31
N ASN A 62 13.05 9.61 4.18
CA ASN A 62 11.76 9.26 4.73
C ASN A 62 11.79 8.53 6.07
N GLY A 63 12.97 8.25 6.65
CA GLY A 63 13.10 7.55 7.92
C GLY A 63 12.51 6.14 7.88
N PHE A 64 12.63 5.46 6.73
CA PHE A 64 11.95 4.20 6.46
C PHE A 64 12.92 3.13 5.96
N SER A 65 12.81 1.89 6.43
CA SER A 65 13.49 0.77 5.80
C SER A 65 12.62 -0.48 5.75
N ILE A 66 12.84 -1.33 4.75
CA ILE A 66 12.07 -2.55 4.52
C ILE A 66 12.91 -3.57 3.73
N VAL A 67 12.55 -4.84 3.80
CA VAL A 67 13.08 -5.90 2.93
C VAL A 67 12.01 -6.21 1.87
N PRO A 68 12.23 -5.83 0.59
CA PRO A 68 11.29 -6.13 -0.48
C PRO A 68 11.22 -7.65 -0.74
N PRO A 69 10.20 -8.15 -1.45
CA PRO A 69 10.20 -9.55 -1.87
C PRO A 69 11.43 -9.85 -2.75
N ALA A 70 12.01 -11.04 -2.59
CA ALA A 70 13.16 -11.44 -3.39
C ALA A 70 12.80 -11.58 -4.87
N GLY A 71 13.72 -11.18 -5.75
CA GLY A 71 13.53 -11.22 -7.21
C GLY A 71 12.63 -10.10 -7.77
N TRP A 72 12.12 -9.20 -6.92
CA TRP A 72 11.33 -8.06 -7.38
C TRP A 72 12.22 -6.89 -7.76
N GLU A 73 11.82 -6.18 -8.81
CA GLU A 73 12.55 -5.03 -9.35
C GLU A 73 12.04 -3.74 -8.72
N ALA A 74 12.96 -2.79 -8.48
CA ALA A 74 12.55 -1.45 -8.07
C ALA A 74 11.82 -0.74 -9.22
N GLY A 75 10.69 -0.10 -8.90
CA GLY A 75 9.99 0.78 -9.82
C GLY A 75 10.36 2.25 -9.60
N GLU A 76 9.95 3.10 -10.54
CA GLU A 76 10.19 4.54 -10.45
C GLU A 76 9.26 5.20 -9.41
N PRO A 77 9.81 5.87 -8.38
CA PRO A 77 9.01 6.61 -7.42
C PRO A 77 8.33 7.83 -8.06
N ASN A 78 7.33 8.38 -7.38
CA ASN A 78 6.64 9.61 -7.77
C ASN A 78 6.43 10.53 -6.56
N GLU A 79 5.79 11.69 -6.76
CA GLU A 79 5.59 12.70 -5.71
C GLU A 79 4.92 12.17 -4.43
N GLN A 80 4.09 11.13 -4.55
CA GLN A 80 3.31 10.57 -3.44
C GLN A 80 3.91 9.24 -2.92
N THR A 81 4.80 8.63 -3.70
CA THR A 81 5.24 7.24 -3.54
C THR A 81 6.75 7.18 -3.62
N PHE A 82 7.40 6.96 -2.49
CA PHE A 82 8.86 7.00 -2.42
C PHE A 82 9.51 5.62 -2.60
N LEU A 83 8.72 4.55 -2.56
CA LEU A 83 9.22 3.19 -2.76
C LEU A 83 8.22 2.38 -3.57
N ILE A 84 8.69 1.72 -4.64
CA ILE A 84 7.90 0.83 -5.48
C ILE A 84 8.72 -0.41 -5.81
N TYR A 85 8.12 -1.59 -5.71
CA TYR A 85 8.67 -2.85 -6.21
C TYR A 85 7.64 -3.61 -7.02
N LEU A 86 8.13 -4.30 -8.06
CA LEU A 86 7.33 -4.98 -9.06
C LEU A 86 7.81 -6.41 -9.26
N ASP A 87 6.89 -7.38 -9.26
CA ASP A 87 7.17 -8.73 -9.77
C ASP A 87 7.30 -8.72 -11.30
N ALA A 88 7.78 -9.83 -11.87
CA ALA A 88 7.69 -10.08 -13.30
C ALA A 88 6.22 -10.03 -13.79
N PRO A 89 5.97 -9.57 -15.03
CA PRO A 89 4.62 -9.52 -15.60
C PRO A 89 4.03 -10.92 -15.77
N LYS A 90 2.75 -11.07 -15.39
CA LYS A 90 1.93 -12.27 -15.54
C LYS A 90 0.51 -11.83 -15.94
N ASP A 91 -0.06 -12.42 -16.98
CA ASP A 91 -1.39 -12.06 -17.49
C ASP A 91 -1.55 -10.54 -17.76
N ASN A 92 -0.52 -9.91 -18.34
CA ASN A 92 -0.44 -8.46 -18.59
C ASN A 92 -0.54 -7.59 -17.33
N PHE A 93 -0.31 -8.17 -16.14
CA PHE A 93 -0.33 -7.50 -14.86
C PHE A 93 0.99 -7.72 -14.10
N ARG A 94 1.45 -6.71 -13.33
CA ARG A 94 2.58 -6.85 -12.41
C ARG A 94 2.07 -6.73 -10.98
N ALA A 95 2.20 -7.81 -10.21
CA ALA A 95 2.04 -7.71 -8.76
C ALA A 95 3.04 -6.68 -8.22
N ASN A 96 2.59 -5.83 -7.30
CA ASN A 96 3.40 -4.72 -6.84
C ASN A 96 3.25 -4.45 -5.35
N PHE A 97 4.24 -3.75 -4.83
CA PHE A 97 4.31 -3.20 -3.49
C PHE A 97 4.74 -1.75 -3.63
N ASN A 98 4.05 -0.84 -2.94
CA ASN A 98 4.42 0.56 -2.89
C ASN A 98 4.27 1.14 -1.48
N VAL A 99 5.02 2.21 -1.21
CA VAL A 99 4.96 2.95 0.05
C VAL A 99 4.79 4.43 -0.19
N ASN A 100 3.77 4.99 0.46
CA ASN A 100 3.53 6.41 0.52
C ASN A 100 3.83 6.94 1.92
N VAL A 101 4.09 8.23 2.00
CA VAL A 101 4.27 8.94 3.27
C VAL A 101 3.40 10.20 3.28
N SER A 102 2.77 10.47 4.41
CA SER A 102 2.06 11.70 4.69
C SER A 102 2.36 12.19 6.11
N GLU A 103 1.86 13.38 6.45
CA GLU A 103 1.88 13.87 7.82
C GLU A 103 0.82 13.12 8.65
N ASP A 104 1.21 12.67 9.84
CA ASP A 104 0.32 12.03 10.81
C ASP A 104 -0.65 13.06 11.41
N ASP A 105 -1.94 12.87 11.12
CA ASP A 105 -3.03 13.69 11.63
C ASP A 105 -3.51 13.29 13.04
N SER A 106 -2.82 12.35 13.67
CA SER A 106 -3.10 11.80 15.01
C SER A 106 -4.41 11.00 15.14
N THR A 107 -5.05 10.61 14.02
CA THR A 107 -6.23 9.72 14.04
C THR A 107 -5.89 8.35 14.64
N PRO A 108 -6.53 7.90 15.74
CA PRO A 108 -6.13 6.66 16.40
C PRO A 108 -6.07 5.46 15.43
N ILE A 109 -5.01 4.64 15.49
CA ILE A 109 -4.76 3.53 14.54
C ILE A 109 -6.02 2.67 14.32
N LYS A 110 -6.68 2.26 15.42
CA LYS A 110 -7.88 1.42 15.39
C LYS A 110 -9.10 2.05 14.71
N GLU A 111 -9.10 3.38 14.54
CA GLU A 111 -10.21 4.13 13.95
C GLU A 111 -10.02 4.40 12.46
N ILE A 112 -8.82 4.17 11.90
CA ILE A 112 -8.48 4.44 10.50
C ILE A 112 -9.52 3.84 9.54
N GLY A 113 -9.92 2.58 9.79
CA GLY A 113 -10.92 1.86 9.00
C GLY A 113 -12.24 2.61 8.80
N LYS A 114 -12.69 3.38 9.80
CA LYS A 114 -13.94 4.15 9.73
C LYS A 114 -13.87 5.26 8.69
N TYR A 115 -12.68 5.79 8.43
CA TYR A 115 -12.48 6.90 7.51
C TYR A 115 -12.13 6.44 6.10
N ILE A 116 -11.31 5.38 5.96
CA ILE A 116 -10.85 4.95 4.62
C ILE A 116 -11.88 4.10 3.87
N LYS A 117 -12.69 3.29 4.57
CA LYS A 117 -13.64 2.38 3.91
C LYS A 117 -14.71 3.11 3.07
N PRO A 118 -15.36 4.19 3.57
CA PRO A 118 -16.30 4.94 2.75
C PRO A 118 -15.65 5.54 1.49
N GLU A 119 -14.40 5.99 1.59
CA GLU A 119 -13.68 6.55 0.44
C GLU A 119 -13.29 5.47 -0.57
N PHE A 120 -12.85 4.29 -0.12
CA PHE A 120 -12.60 3.17 -1.01
C PHE A 120 -13.87 2.68 -1.71
N ALA A 121 -14.99 2.61 -0.99
CA ALA A 121 -16.28 2.22 -1.58
C ALA A 121 -16.78 3.23 -2.63
N LYS A 122 -16.41 4.50 -2.53
CA LYS A 122 -16.71 5.53 -3.55
C LYS A 122 -15.75 5.49 -4.74
N GLN A 123 -14.47 5.23 -4.48
CA GLN A 123 -13.42 5.32 -5.49
C GLN A 123 -13.34 4.07 -6.38
N PHE A 124 -13.50 2.89 -5.80
CA PHE A 124 -13.21 1.64 -6.49
C PHE A 124 -14.49 0.90 -6.86
N ASP A 125 -14.62 0.56 -8.16
CA ASP A 125 -15.73 -0.23 -8.65
C ASP A 125 -15.74 -1.62 -8.00
N LYS A 126 -16.94 -2.11 -7.65
CA LYS A 126 -17.15 -3.41 -6.99
C LYS A 126 -16.30 -3.62 -5.74
N TRP A 127 -15.95 -2.55 -5.03
CA TRP A 127 -15.16 -2.65 -3.81
C TRP A 127 -15.84 -3.53 -2.76
N LYS A 128 -15.07 -4.43 -2.18
CA LYS A 128 -15.48 -5.33 -1.09
C LYS A 128 -14.35 -5.45 -0.08
N LEU A 129 -14.70 -5.30 1.19
CA LEU A 129 -13.82 -5.66 2.30
C LEU A 129 -13.59 -7.18 2.31
N VAL A 130 -12.33 -7.61 2.39
CA VAL A 130 -11.96 -9.02 2.56
C VAL A 130 -11.63 -9.29 4.03
N SER A 131 -10.78 -8.46 4.63
CA SER A 131 -10.43 -8.53 6.06
C SER A 131 -9.86 -7.21 6.54
N GLU A 132 -9.91 -6.96 7.84
CA GLU A 132 -9.26 -5.81 8.47
C GLU A 132 -8.93 -6.11 9.93
N GLY A 133 -8.12 -5.26 10.54
CA GLY A 133 -7.84 -5.34 11.97
C GLY A 133 -6.61 -4.53 12.36
N THR A 134 -6.09 -4.81 13.54
CA THR A 134 -4.83 -4.27 14.02
C THR A 134 -3.78 -5.35 14.15
N VAL A 135 -2.53 -4.98 13.89
CA VAL A 135 -1.36 -5.86 13.99
C VAL A 135 -0.17 -5.04 14.50
N THR A 136 0.90 -5.70 14.93
CA THR A 136 2.16 -5.04 15.24
C THR A 136 3.16 -5.31 14.13
N LEU A 137 3.74 -4.26 13.54
CA LEU A 137 4.80 -4.34 12.52
C LEU A 137 6.00 -3.53 12.98
N GLY A 138 7.20 -4.13 13.00
CA GLY A 138 8.40 -3.43 13.46
C GLY A 138 8.29 -2.84 14.88
N GLY A 139 7.49 -3.48 15.75
CA GLY A 139 7.20 -2.99 17.10
C GLY A 139 6.20 -1.82 17.18
N GLN A 140 5.63 -1.39 16.05
CA GLN A 140 4.62 -0.33 16.00
C GLN A 140 3.21 -0.92 15.79
N PRO A 141 2.18 -0.40 16.48
CA PRO A 141 0.79 -0.70 16.13
C PRO A 141 0.48 -0.23 14.71
N ALA A 142 -0.17 -1.09 13.94
CA ALA A 142 -0.59 -0.84 12.58
C ALA A 142 -2.05 -1.26 12.40
N TYR A 143 -2.75 -0.55 11.53
CA TYR A 143 -4.04 -0.99 11.01
C TYR A 143 -3.80 -1.70 9.67
N PHE A 144 -4.49 -2.80 9.42
CA PHE A 144 -4.46 -3.44 8.11
C PHE A 144 -5.86 -3.56 7.53
N ILE A 145 -5.93 -3.52 6.20
CA ILE A 145 -7.15 -3.79 5.43
C ILE A 145 -6.77 -4.53 4.16
N SER A 146 -7.47 -5.62 3.86
CA SER A 146 -7.45 -6.27 2.56
C SER A 146 -8.80 -6.05 1.90
N SER A 147 -8.78 -5.63 0.63
CA SER A 147 -9.98 -5.38 -0.15
C SER A 147 -9.87 -6.00 -1.53
N ARG A 148 -11.01 -6.28 -2.15
CA ARG A 148 -11.13 -6.68 -3.56
C ARG A 148 -11.93 -5.63 -4.31
N PHE A 149 -11.52 -5.31 -5.53
CA PHE A 149 -12.19 -4.32 -6.37
C PHE A 149 -11.80 -4.48 -7.84
N SER A 150 -12.54 -3.83 -8.74
CA SER A 150 -12.22 -3.76 -10.16
C SER A 150 -11.50 -2.46 -10.51
N MET A 151 -10.44 -2.54 -11.29
CA MET A 151 -9.67 -1.38 -11.72
C MET A 151 -9.03 -1.64 -13.08
N GLN A 152 -9.25 -0.74 -14.05
CA GLN A 152 -8.70 -0.84 -15.41
C GLN A 152 -8.98 -2.21 -16.08
N GLY A 153 -10.17 -2.80 -15.81
CA GLY A 153 -10.54 -4.11 -16.34
C GLY A 153 -9.99 -5.32 -15.58
N TYR A 154 -9.11 -5.12 -14.59
CA TYR A 154 -8.60 -6.19 -13.74
C TYR A 154 -9.42 -6.34 -12.45
N ASP A 155 -9.57 -7.58 -12.01
CA ASP A 155 -10.07 -7.92 -10.68
C ASP A 155 -8.88 -8.03 -9.72
N ILE A 156 -8.82 -7.09 -8.79
CA ILE A 156 -7.66 -6.85 -7.93
C ILE A 156 -8.00 -7.22 -6.51
N GLN A 157 -7.05 -7.85 -5.82
CA GLN A 157 -7.04 -7.88 -4.36
C GLN A 157 -5.80 -7.16 -3.86
N ASN A 158 -6.00 -6.27 -2.89
CA ASN A 158 -4.93 -5.58 -2.21
C ASN A 158 -4.86 -5.92 -0.72
N LEU A 159 -3.72 -5.59 -0.13
CA LEU A 159 -3.48 -5.56 1.30
C LEU A 159 -2.74 -4.27 1.63
N GLN A 160 -3.31 -3.46 2.50
CA GLN A 160 -2.74 -2.21 2.96
C GLN A 160 -2.41 -2.27 4.45
N TYR A 161 -1.28 -1.68 4.82
CA TYR A 161 -0.89 -1.44 6.21
C TYR A 161 -0.67 0.05 6.44
N TYR A 162 -1.24 0.55 7.53
CA TYR A 162 -1.13 1.93 7.97
C TYR A 162 -0.29 1.98 9.24
N ILE A 163 0.86 2.63 9.17
CA ILE A 163 1.88 2.56 10.21
C ILE A 163 2.32 3.98 10.58
N ARG A 164 2.35 4.26 11.88
CA ARG A 164 2.94 5.50 12.38
C ARG A 164 4.46 5.41 12.41
N GLY A 165 5.09 6.41 11.82
CA GLY A 165 6.50 6.68 11.92
C GLY A 165 6.82 7.70 12.99
N LYS A 166 8.11 8.05 13.07
CA LYS A 166 8.59 9.14 13.92
C LYS A 166 8.46 10.47 13.18
N LYS A 167 8.65 11.60 13.89
CA LYS A 167 8.59 12.96 13.32
C LYS A 167 7.28 13.24 12.54
N LYS A 168 6.14 12.80 13.09
CA LYS A 168 4.80 12.91 12.48
C LYS A 168 4.68 12.30 11.08
N ARG A 169 5.39 11.21 10.79
CA ARG A 169 5.24 10.48 9.54
C ARG A 169 4.16 9.42 9.65
N PHE A 170 3.39 9.26 8.60
CA PHE A 170 2.39 8.22 8.46
C PHE A 170 2.61 7.49 7.15
N TYR A 171 2.88 6.18 7.23
CA TYR A 171 3.19 5.35 6.08
C TYR A 171 2.00 4.49 5.69
N VAL A 172 1.76 4.37 4.38
CA VAL A 172 0.83 3.41 3.81
C VAL A 172 1.62 2.47 2.93
N LEU A 173 1.67 1.20 3.33
CA LEU A 173 2.25 0.13 2.53
C LEU A 173 1.09 -0.53 1.78
N THR A 174 1.14 -0.54 0.45
CA THR A 174 0.11 -1.15 -0.39
C THR A 174 0.72 -2.31 -1.17
N PHE A 175 0.14 -3.49 -1.03
CA PHE A 175 0.46 -4.68 -1.80
C PHE A 175 -0.70 -5.02 -2.71
N THR A 176 -0.44 -5.28 -3.99
CA THR A 176 -1.47 -5.44 -5.01
C THR A 176 -1.16 -6.65 -5.90
N ALA A 177 -2.15 -7.49 -6.14
CA ALA A 177 -2.11 -8.59 -7.10
C ALA A 177 -3.47 -8.75 -7.80
N LEU A 178 -3.51 -9.50 -8.89
CA LEU A 178 -4.77 -10.02 -9.41
C LEU A 178 -5.42 -10.90 -8.34
N ALA A 179 -6.75 -10.83 -8.20
CA ALA A 179 -7.48 -11.63 -7.21
C ALA A 179 -7.27 -13.15 -7.42
N SER A 180 -7.09 -13.59 -8.67
CA SER A 180 -6.81 -14.98 -9.03
C SER A 180 -5.45 -15.49 -8.53
N SER A 181 -4.45 -14.61 -8.41
CA SER A 181 -3.09 -14.97 -7.99
C SER A 181 -2.70 -14.44 -6.62
N TYR A 182 -3.52 -13.61 -5.98
CA TYR A 182 -3.22 -12.99 -4.68
C TYR A 182 -2.75 -13.99 -3.62
N LYS A 183 -3.36 -15.18 -3.57
CA LYS A 183 -3.01 -16.19 -2.56
C LYS A 183 -1.56 -16.65 -2.64
N SER A 184 -0.94 -16.68 -3.83
CA SER A 184 0.47 -17.05 -3.98
C SER A 184 1.42 -15.96 -3.48
N TYR A 185 0.97 -14.69 -3.48
CA TYR A 185 1.75 -13.55 -3.00
C TYR A 185 1.55 -13.24 -1.52
N GLU A 186 0.46 -13.70 -0.91
CA GLU A 186 0.04 -13.29 0.43
C GLU A 186 1.16 -13.47 1.48
N SER A 187 1.89 -14.59 1.42
CA SER A 187 3.01 -14.84 2.34
C SER A 187 4.15 -13.84 2.14
N ALA A 188 4.53 -13.57 0.89
CA ALA A 188 5.58 -12.60 0.58
C ALA A 188 5.18 -11.19 1.02
N PHE A 189 3.93 -10.77 0.78
CA PHE A 189 3.41 -9.48 1.22
C PHE A 189 3.49 -9.30 2.73
N LYS A 190 3.04 -10.31 3.49
CA LYS A 190 3.09 -10.29 4.96
C LYS A 190 4.52 -10.27 5.49
N GLN A 191 5.43 -11.03 4.88
CA GLN A 191 6.85 -11.06 5.25
C GLN A 191 7.53 -9.71 4.98
N THR A 192 7.28 -9.10 3.81
CA THR A 192 7.77 -7.76 3.48
C THR A 192 7.23 -6.72 4.47
N ALA A 193 5.92 -6.71 4.74
CA ALA A 193 5.33 -5.79 5.72
C ALA A 193 5.92 -5.97 7.14
N ALA A 194 6.15 -7.20 7.58
CA ALA A 194 6.75 -7.50 8.88
C ALA A 194 8.20 -7.02 9.01
N SER A 195 8.91 -6.86 7.90
CA SER A 195 10.32 -6.40 7.88
C SER A 195 10.49 -4.89 8.05
N VAL A 196 9.38 -4.13 8.07
CA VAL A 196 9.39 -2.67 8.12
C VAL A 196 10.06 -2.15 9.40
N GLN A 197 10.82 -1.07 9.27
CA GLN A 197 11.37 -0.34 10.39
C GLN A 197 11.16 1.17 10.15
N ALA A 198 10.36 1.78 11.01
CA ALA A 198 10.26 3.23 11.10
C ALA A 198 11.45 3.76 11.92
N MET A 199 12.42 4.36 11.23
CA MET A 199 13.68 4.81 11.80
C MET A 199 13.55 6.16 12.53
N ASN A 200 14.55 6.48 13.36
CA ASN A 200 14.69 7.74 14.11
C ASN A 200 15.00 8.95 13.22
#